data_AF-A0A928JN10-F1
#
_entry.id   AF-A0A928JN10-F1
#
_cell.length_a   1.000
_cell.length_b   1.000
_cell.length_c   1.000
_cell.angle_alpha   90.00
_cell.angle_beta   90.00
_cell.angle_gamma   90.00
#
_symmetry.space_group_name_H-M   'P 1'
#
loop_
_entity.id
_entity.type
_entity.pdbx_description
1 polymer ?
#
loop_
_entity_poly.entity_id
_entity_poly.type
_entity_poly.pdbx_seq_one_letter_code
_entity_poly.pdbx_strand_id
1 'polypeptide(L)'
;MKNIKRFIAALMATVIVATLSGISAFATKQYPGVEDASNLGVTSYLCFGDSIATGYLSEQSGTDFRQMNIAQTLRDGETTTNAYPTMIADALGLNVRDNPFGYFGNSNTQKNNDAWSWKQSKYQFYNYARDGLTSHEFRLLLDPSYYNQMTEEEKNISDNIILDGDFTKRGMGGFRTMQKHIHYDLKQADVITAWFGSNDLLFYVLQTTLGIVNDNSITSAVNGALAAFGLGGALDALINTAVLIGKLPLVLATMVIQSNKANAAFAENWDAFMGMVLAEKKPNAKIYVGDIYNSNAGLKFTSTSQFRFGELLSFSANEINNVIRNTSKYRSQYTVVHTAGVEPLLPDWAPIDQWQAALDEGYFYTMFMATAHPQREGQIYLANEFVKAIKGNYLS
;
A
#
# COMPACT_ATOMS: atom_id res chain seq x y z
N MET A 1 62.70 -17.38 -5.57
CA MET A 1 61.68 -16.30 -5.47
C MET A 1 60.68 -16.23 -6.64
N LYS A 2 61.06 -16.46 -7.90
CA LYS A 2 60.14 -16.38 -9.06
C LYS A 2 58.99 -17.41 -9.04
N ASN A 3 59.26 -18.62 -8.53
CA ASN A 3 58.26 -19.71 -8.48
C ASN A 3 57.21 -19.53 -7.38
N ILE A 4 57.58 -18.92 -6.24
CA ILE A 4 56.65 -18.61 -5.14
C ILE A 4 55.64 -17.54 -5.59
N LYS A 5 56.10 -16.51 -6.32
CA LYS A 5 55.20 -15.47 -6.86
C LYS A 5 54.19 -16.04 -7.88
N ARG A 6 54.61 -17.01 -8.71
CA ARG A 6 53.71 -17.70 -9.66
C ARG A 6 52.71 -18.61 -8.95
N PHE A 7 53.13 -19.31 -7.88
CA PHE A 7 52.25 -20.15 -7.09
C PHE A 7 51.19 -19.33 -6.33
N ILE A 8 51.58 -18.20 -5.72
CA ILE A 8 50.66 -17.28 -5.04
C ILE A 8 49.68 -16.65 -6.05
N ALA A 9 50.16 -16.24 -7.23
CA ALA A 9 49.29 -15.69 -8.27
C ALA A 9 48.28 -16.72 -8.80
N ALA A 10 48.70 -17.98 -8.98
CA ALA A 10 47.80 -19.07 -9.37
C ALA A 10 46.77 -19.37 -8.27
N LEU A 11 47.17 -19.39 -7.00
CA LEU A 11 46.27 -19.59 -5.87
C LEU A 11 45.23 -18.45 -5.77
N MET A 12 45.66 -17.20 -5.93
CA MET A 12 44.76 -16.05 -5.96
C MET A 12 43.79 -16.09 -7.15
N ALA A 13 44.26 -16.48 -8.34
CA ALA A 13 43.41 -16.65 -9.50
C ALA A 13 42.36 -17.75 -9.28
N THR A 14 42.73 -18.87 -8.66
CA THR A 14 41.78 -19.94 -8.31
C THR A 14 40.77 -19.50 -7.26
N VAL A 15 41.20 -18.73 -6.25
CA VAL A 15 40.27 -18.15 -5.25
C VAL A 15 39.31 -17.16 -5.92
N ILE A 16 39.80 -16.28 -6.78
CA ILE A 16 38.95 -15.33 -7.53
C ILE A 16 37.98 -16.07 -8.44
N VAL A 17 38.43 -17.09 -9.18
CA VAL A 17 37.56 -17.91 -10.03
C VAL A 17 36.53 -18.67 -9.18
N ALA A 18 36.92 -19.25 -8.04
CA ALA A 18 36.01 -19.93 -7.12
C ALA A 18 34.96 -18.98 -6.52
N THR A 19 35.37 -17.77 -6.12
CA THR A 19 34.48 -16.72 -5.62
C THR A 19 33.54 -16.22 -6.71
N LEU A 20 34.04 -16.00 -7.94
CA LEU A 20 33.22 -15.60 -9.09
C LEU A 20 32.25 -16.70 -9.54
N SER A 21 32.65 -17.97 -9.50
CA SER A 21 31.76 -19.11 -9.77
C SER A 21 30.75 -19.37 -8.64
N GLY A 22 31.07 -18.94 -7.41
CA GLY A 22 30.16 -18.94 -6.27
C GLY A 22 29.10 -17.83 -6.35
N ILE A 23 29.43 -16.67 -6.93
CA ILE A 23 28.49 -15.55 -7.09
C ILE A 23 27.32 -15.93 -8.02
N SER A 24 27.55 -16.75 -9.05
CA SER A 24 26.48 -17.29 -9.89
C SER A 24 25.56 -18.30 -9.19
N ALA A 25 26.00 -18.92 -8.09
CA ALA A 25 25.17 -19.83 -7.28
C ALA A 25 24.36 -19.10 -6.20
N PHE A 26 24.73 -17.85 -5.86
CA PHE A 26 24.00 -17.00 -4.89
C PHE A 26 23.21 -15.85 -5.55
N ALA A 27 23.20 -15.75 -6.88
CA ALA A 27 22.48 -14.73 -7.64
C ALA A 27 21.09 -15.19 -8.13
N THR A 28 20.33 -15.92 -7.31
CA THR A 28 18.96 -16.35 -7.66
C THR A 28 17.86 -15.46 -7.11
N LYS A 29 18.17 -14.51 -6.21
CA LYS A 29 17.17 -13.58 -5.67
C LYS A 29 16.86 -12.45 -6.62
N GLN A 30 15.58 -12.21 -6.86
CA GLN A 30 15.15 -11.09 -7.69
C GLN A 30 15.32 -9.74 -6.97
N TYR A 31 15.37 -9.74 -5.62
CA TYR A 31 15.44 -8.53 -4.80
C TYR A 31 16.61 -8.56 -3.79
N PRO A 32 17.76 -7.96 -4.14
CA PRO A 32 18.86 -7.75 -3.18
C PRO A 32 18.38 -6.93 -1.96
N GLY A 33 18.75 -7.36 -0.76
CA GLY A 33 18.39 -6.69 0.49
C GLY A 33 17.18 -7.28 1.22
N VAL A 34 16.44 -8.21 0.61
CA VAL A 34 15.33 -8.93 1.26
C VAL A 34 15.84 -10.26 1.83
N GLU A 35 15.49 -10.57 3.09
CA GLU A 35 15.86 -11.82 3.76
C GLU A 35 15.34 -13.06 3.02
N ASP A 36 16.01 -14.21 3.17
CA ASP A 36 15.53 -15.48 2.62
C ASP A 36 14.67 -16.21 3.65
N ALA A 37 13.57 -16.78 3.17
CA ALA A 37 12.62 -17.59 3.91
C ALA A 37 12.10 -18.78 3.07
N SER A 38 12.73 -19.09 1.93
CA SER A 38 12.34 -20.19 1.05
C SER A 38 12.41 -21.57 1.72
N ASN A 39 13.27 -21.70 2.74
CA ASN A 39 13.39 -22.89 3.56
C ASN A 39 12.17 -23.19 4.45
N LEU A 40 11.22 -22.26 4.58
CA LEU A 40 10.00 -22.47 5.36
C LEU A 40 9.01 -23.42 4.66
N GLY A 41 9.19 -23.71 3.37
CA GLY A 41 8.31 -24.61 2.62
C GLY A 41 6.89 -24.08 2.45
N VAL A 42 6.71 -22.76 2.46
CA VAL A 42 5.44 -22.10 2.11
C VAL A 42 5.13 -22.41 0.65
N THR A 43 3.90 -22.83 0.37
CA THR A 43 3.47 -23.21 -0.98
C THR A 43 2.54 -22.17 -1.62
N SER A 44 1.92 -21.33 -0.79
CA SER A 44 0.98 -20.31 -1.23
C SER A 44 0.96 -19.10 -0.29
N TYR A 45 0.86 -17.90 -0.87
CA TYR A 45 0.81 -16.63 -0.16
C TYR A 45 -0.33 -15.75 -0.69
N LEU A 46 -1.12 -15.15 0.20
CA LEU A 46 -2.18 -14.20 -0.15
C LEU A 46 -1.93 -12.84 0.52
N CYS A 47 -2.09 -11.77 -0.26
CA CYS A 47 -1.94 -10.40 0.22
C CYS A 47 -3.22 -9.59 0.06
N PHE A 48 -3.65 -8.94 1.15
CA PHE A 48 -4.57 -7.82 1.14
C PHE A 48 -3.79 -6.53 1.43
N GLY A 49 -3.97 -5.50 0.61
CA GLY A 49 -3.39 -4.21 0.92
C GLY A 49 -3.82 -3.08 0.01
N ASP A 50 -3.49 -1.85 0.38
CA ASP A 50 -3.89 -0.67 -0.37
C ASP A 50 -2.87 -0.30 -1.48
N SER A 51 -2.77 0.98 -1.82
CA SER A 51 -1.80 1.52 -2.80
C SER A 51 -0.34 1.31 -2.40
N ILE A 52 -0.01 1.08 -1.13
CA ILE A 52 1.37 0.76 -0.75
C ILE A 52 1.74 -0.65 -1.24
N ALA A 53 0.80 -1.59 -1.14
CA ALA A 53 0.97 -2.98 -1.53
C ALA A 53 0.96 -3.22 -3.04
N THR A 54 0.45 -2.26 -3.84
CA THR A 54 0.66 -2.25 -5.30
C THR A 54 2.07 -1.78 -5.67
N GLY A 55 2.77 -1.07 -4.77
CA GLY A 55 4.14 -0.60 -4.96
C GLY A 55 4.24 0.69 -5.75
N TYR A 56 3.27 1.62 -5.57
CA TYR A 56 3.39 2.99 -6.06
C TYR A 56 4.78 3.55 -5.73
N LEU A 57 5.46 4.11 -6.73
CA LEU A 57 6.79 4.76 -6.59
C LEU A 57 7.94 3.86 -6.14
N SER A 58 7.74 2.55 -6.05
CA SER A 58 8.78 1.59 -5.65
C SER A 58 10.00 1.56 -6.58
N GLU A 59 9.88 2.04 -7.82
CA GLU A 59 10.96 2.09 -8.80
C GLU A 59 11.70 3.43 -8.85
N GLN A 60 11.24 4.43 -8.09
CA GLN A 60 11.84 5.77 -8.08
C GLN A 60 12.63 6.00 -6.80
N SER A 61 13.76 6.68 -6.94
CA SER A 61 14.66 7.07 -5.85
C SER A 61 14.91 8.56 -5.94
N GLY A 62 14.72 9.28 -4.85
CA GLY A 62 15.16 10.68 -4.73
C GLY A 62 14.09 11.65 -4.23
N THR A 63 14.50 12.91 -4.06
CA THR A 63 13.69 13.99 -3.47
C THR A 63 13.18 15.01 -4.50
N ASP A 64 13.56 14.89 -5.78
CA ASP A 64 13.13 15.81 -6.82
C ASP A 64 11.78 15.38 -7.41
N PHE A 65 10.70 15.89 -6.80
CA PHE A 65 9.32 15.62 -7.21
C PHE A 65 9.02 16.04 -8.65
N ARG A 66 9.80 16.97 -9.24
CA ARG A 66 9.57 17.51 -10.58
C ARG A 66 10.04 16.57 -11.69
N GLN A 67 10.99 15.70 -11.38
CA GLN A 67 11.57 14.75 -12.33
C GLN A 67 10.98 13.34 -12.21
N MET A 68 10.11 13.12 -11.23
CA MET A 68 9.41 11.86 -11.08
C MET A 68 8.43 11.67 -12.24
N ASN A 69 8.68 10.64 -13.04
CA ASN A 69 7.89 10.35 -14.23
C ASN A 69 6.45 9.99 -13.82
N ILE A 70 5.51 10.89 -14.11
CA ILE A 70 4.09 10.74 -13.80
C ILE A 70 3.52 9.42 -14.35
N ALA A 71 3.99 8.95 -15.51
CA ALA A 71 3.56 7.66 -16.10
C ALA A 71 4.20 6.42 -15.45
N GLN A 72 5.09 6.58 -14.46
CA GLN A 72 5.55 5.53 -13.55
C GLN A 72 4.91 5.68 -12.16
N THR A 73 4.51 6.90 -11.79
CA THR A 73 3.79 7.19 -10.55
C THR A 73 2.29 6.93 -10.66
N LEU A 74 1.73 6.93 -11.87
CA LEU A 74 0.35 6.63 -12.23
C LEU A 74 0.25 5.30 -13.01
N ARG A 75 1.06 4.28 -12.72
CA ARG A 75 0.74 2.94 -13.24
C ARG A 75 -0.29 2.26 -12.34
N ASP A 76 -1.42 2.95 -12.25
CA ASP A 76 -2.79 2.51 -12.02
C ASP A 76 -2.96 1.04 -11.64
N GLY A 77 -2.96 0.76 -10.33
CA GLY A 77 -3.35 -0.54 -9.78
C GLY A 77 -2.49 -1.75 -10.19
N GLU A 78 -1.39 -1.55 -10.93
CA GLU A 78 -0.48 -2.62 -11.33
C GLU A 78 0.48 -2.95 -10.18
N THR A 79 0.55 -4.22 -9.78
CA THR A 79 1.58 -4.62 -8.83
C THR A 79 2.93 -4.52 -9.51
N THR A 80 3.75 -3.57 -9.08
CA THR A 80 5.14 -3.49 -9.56
C THR A 80 5.92 -4.70 -9.04
N THR A 81 6.95 -5.11 -9.79
CA THR A 81 7.86 -6.16 -9.30
C THR A 81 8.53 -5.75 -7.97
N ASN A 82 8.68 -4.44 -7.74
CA ASN A 82 9.32 -3.89 -6.55
C ASN A 82 8.36 -3.60 -5.38
N ALA A 83 7.13 -4.12 -5.39
CA ALA A 83 6.21 -4.01 -4.27
C ALA A 83 6.58 -5.00 -3.14
N TYR A 84 6.41 -4.59 -1.88
CA TYR A 84 6.74 -5.46 -0.74
C TYR A 84 6.04 -6.84 -0.76
N PRO A 85 4.78 -7.01 -1.25
CA PRO A 85 4.17 -8.34 -1.33
C PRO A 85 4.89 -9.23 -2.35
N THR A 86 5.30 -8.67 -3.48
CA THR A 86 6.10 -9.39 -4.48
C THR A 86 7.44 -9.83 -3.91
N MET A 87 8.08 -8.94 -3.12
CA MET A 87 9.34 -9.26 -2.43
C MET A 87 9.16 -10.35 -1.37
N ILE A 88 8.06 -10.35 -0.61
CA ILE A 88 7.73 -11.42 0.34
C ILE A 88 7.54 -12.75 -0.41
N ALA A 89 6.79 -12.74 -1.51
CA ALA A 89 6.55 -13.94 -2.33
C ALA A 89 7.88 -14.56 -2.84
N ASP A 90 8.79 -13.74 -3.38
CA ASP A 90 10.13 -14.17 -3.81
C ASP A 90 10.95 -14.71 -2.63
N ALA A 91 10.92 -14.02 -1.47
CA ALA A 91 11.61 -14.44 -0.26
C ALA A 91 11.12 -15.78 0.29
N LEU A 92 9.84 -16.11 0.09
CA LEU A 92 9.23 -17.39 0.45
C LEU A 92 9.49 -18.49 -0.59
N GLY A 93 10.19 -18.20 -1.69
CA GLY A 93 10.49 -19.15 -2.76
C GLY A 93 9.32 -19.41 -3.72
N LEU A 94 8.31 -18.53 -3.73
CA LEU A 94 7.14 -18.66 -4.58
C LEU A 94 7.38 -18.02 -5.95
N ASN A 95 6.71 -18.54 -6.97
CA ASN A 95 6.75 -17.92 -8.28
C ASN A 95 5.94 -16.61 -8.29
N VAL A 96 6.62 -15.48 -8.23
CA VAL A 96 6.00 -14.13 -8.28
C VAL A 96 5.19 -13.87 -9.55
N ARG A 97 5.43 -14.64 -10.63
CA ARG A 97 4.68 -14.55 -11.90
C ARG A 97 3.31 -15.19 -11.80
N ASP A 98 3.13 -16.09 -10.83
CA ASP A 98 1.91 -16.85 -10.63
C ASP A 98 0.92 -16.05 -9.76
N ASN A 99 0.53 -14.86 -10.25
CA ASN A 99 -0.44 -13.97 -9.65
C ASN A 99 -1.67 -13.75 -10.57
N PRO A 100 -2.90 -14.13 -10.14
CA PRO A 100 -4.12 -14.08 -10.97
C PRO A 100 -4.62 -12.67 -11.27
N PHE A 101 -4.33 -11.69 -10.40
CA PHE A 101 -4.90 -10.36 -10.48
C PHE A 101 -3.86 -9.24 -10.64
N GLY A 102 -2.61 -9.59 -10.94
CA GLY A 102 -1.60 -8.63 -11.36
C GLY A 102 -1.83 -8.25 -12.84
N TYR A 103 -2.24 -7.01 -13.10
CA TYR A 103 -1.95 -6.40 -14.39
C TYR A 103 -0.52 -5.84 -14.34
N PHE A 104 0.24 -6.03 -15.42
CA PHE A 104 1.65 -5.69 -15.55
C PHE A 104 1.91 -5.13 -16.97
N GLY A 105 2.29 -3.86 -17.14
CA GLY A 105 2.68 -3.23 -18.42
C GLY A 105 3.24 -1.80 -18.28
N ASN A 106 4.35 -1.33 -18.87
CA ASN A 106 5.23 -1.80 -19.95
C ASN A 106 6.73 -1.36 -19.79
N SER A 107 7.60 -2.03 -20.54
CA SER A 107 9.05 -1.94 -20.83
C SER A 107 10.01 -2.62 -19.85
N ASN A 108 9.71 -2.64 -18.56
CA ASN A 108 10.43 -3.45 -17.55
C ASN A 108 9.49 -4.39 -16.74
N THR A 109 8.22 -4.49 -17.11
CA THR A 109 7.19 -5.26 -16.40
C THR A 109 6.84 -6.57 -17.14
N GLN A 110 6.65 -7.67 -16.41
CA GLN A 110 6.32 -8.98 -16.97
C GLN A 110 4.82 -9.11 -17.25
N LYS A 111 4.42 -9.15 -18.52
CA LYS A 111 3.02 -9.37 -18.91
C LYS A 111 2.54 -10.78 -18.51
N ASN A 112 1.60 -10.88 -17.56
CA ASN A 112 0.79 -12.09 -17.41
C ASN A 112 -0.42 -12.01 -18.35
N ASN A 113 -0.31 -12.63 -19.53
CA ASN A 113 -1.40 -12.69 -20.52
C ASN A 113 -2.67 -13.41 -20.01
N ASP A 114 -2.56 -14.14 -18.90
CA ASP A 114 -3.65 -14.86 -18.24
C ASP A 114 -4.21 -14.11 -17.01
N ALA A 115 -3.76 -12.88 -16.72
CA ALA A 115 -4.36 -12.03 -15.68
C ALA A 115 -5.87 -11.92 -15.93
N TRP A 116 -6.69 -12.14 -14.90
CA TRP A 116 -8.16 -12.20 -14.97
C TRP A 116 -8.77 -13.43 -15.67
N SER A 117 -7.98 -14.33 -16.26
CA SER A 117 -8.48 -15.60 -16.79
C SER A 117 -8.71 -16.67 -15.72
N TRP A 118 -8.19 -16.43 -14.50
CA TRP A 118 -8.23 -17.28 -13.30
C TRP A 118 -8.27 -18.78 -13.63
N LYS A 119 -7.10 -19.37 -13.90
CA LYS A 119 -6.95 -20.82 -14.07
C LYS A 119 -6.61 -21.43 -12.71
N GLN A 120 -7.60 -22.08 -12.10
CA GLN A 120 -7.66 -22.60 -10.72
C GLN A 120 -6.44 -23.35 -10.17
N SER A 121 -5.55 -23.90 -11.02
CA SER A 121 -4.54 -24.87 -10.61
C SER A 121 -3.09 -24.37 -10.59
N LYS A 122 -2.84 -23.06 -10.76
CA LYS A 122 -1.47 -22.58 -11.05
C LYS A 122 -0.90 -21.52 -10.12
N TYR A 123 -1.69 -20.88 -9.25
CA TYR A 123 -1.22 -19.70 -8.54
C TYR A 123 -0.64 -20.00 -7.16
N GLN A 124 0.58 -19.51 -6.92
CA GLN A 124 1.26 -19.56 -5.63
C GLN A 124 1.18 -18.23 -4.88
N PHE A 125 0.90 -17.13 -5.59
CA PHE A 125 0.81 -15.80 -5.00
C PHE A 125 -0.50 -15.11 -5.39
N TYR A 126 -1.38 -14.85 -4.43
CA TYR A 126 -2.68 -14.23 -4.64
C TYR A 126 -2.64 -12.77 -4.16
N ASN A 127 -2.56 -11.80 -5.08
CA ASN A 127 -2.50 -10.38 -4.71
C ASN A 127 -3.83 -9.64 -4.90
N TYR A 128 -4.48 -9.31 -3.78
CA TYR A 128 -5.67 -8.47 -3.71
C TYR A 128 -5.36 -7.01 -3.41
N ALA A 129 -4.09 -6.59 -3.52
CA ALA A 129 -3.70 -5.22 -3.24
C ALA A 129 -4.22 -4.22 -4.29
N ARG A 130 -4.86 -3.13 -3.87
CA ARG A 130 -5.47 -2.14 -4.77
C ARG A 130 -5.42 -0.75 -4.18
N ASP A 131 -5.18 0.23 -5.02
CA ASP A 131 -5.26 1.64 -4.68
C ASP A 131 -6.67 2.08 -4.32
N GLY A 132 -6.74 3.09 -3.46
CA GLY A 132 -7.99 3.68 -3.01
C GLY A 132 -8.83 2.82 -2.07
N LEU A 133 -8.68 1.49 -2.06
CA LEU A 133 -9.50 0.63 -1.22
C LEU A 133 -9.35 0.98 0.26
N THR A 134 -10.50 1.09 0.91
CA THR A 134 -10.64 1.26 2.36
C THR A 134 -11.06 -0.07 3.01
N SER A 135 -11.22 -0.07 4.32
CA SER A 135 -11.79 -1.22 5.03
C SER A 135 -13.17 -1.65 4.52
N HIS A 136 -13.97 -0.74 3.96
CA HIS A 136 -15.26 -1.05 3.35
C HIS A 136 -15.10 -1.97 2.15
N GLU A 137 -14.19 -1.65 1.23
CA GLU A 137 -13.99 -2.45 0.01
C GLU A 137 -13.40 -3.83 0.32
N PHE A 138 -12.49 -3.94 1.29
CA PHE A 138 -11.99 -5.26 1.71
C PHE A 138 -13.07 -6.11 2.36
N ARG A 139 -13.97 -5.52 3.15
CA ARG A 139 -15.15 -6.23 3.66
C ARG A 139 -16.07 -6.63 2.51
N LEU A 140 -16.37 -5.73 1.57
CA LEU A 140 -17.21 -6.02 0.39
C LEU A 140 -16.62 -7.12 -0.51
N LEU A 141 -15.28 -7.23 -0.59
CA LEU A 141 -14.63 -8.31 -1.32
C LEU A 141 -15.02 -9.69 -0.76
N LEU A 142 -15.12 -9.82 0.57
CA LEU A 142 -15.47 -11.07 1.26
C LEU A 142 -16.97 -11.23 1.54
N ASP A 143 -17.70 -10.13 1.72
CA ASP A 143 -19.13 -10.12 2.01
C ASP A 143 -19.84 -9.13 1.08
N PRO A 144 -20.25 -9.57 -0.12
CA PRO A 144 -21.04 -8.73 -1.02
C PRO A 144 -22.37 -8.27 -0.41
N SER A 145 -22.89 -8.97 0.61
CA SER A 145 -24.15 -8.60 1.27
C SER A 145 -24.00 -7.38 2.18
N TYR A 146 -22.79 -7.08 2.63
CA TYR A 146 -22.47 -5.87 3.39
C TYR A 146 -22.88 -4.59 2.65
N TYR A 147 -22.87 -4.60 1.32
CA TYR A 147 -23.35 -3.47 0.52
C TYR A 147 -24.76 -3.02 0.92
N ASN A 148 -25.64 -3.95 1.33
CA ASN A 148 -27.01 -3.61 1.74
C ASN A 148 -27.08 -2.95 3.13
N GLN A 149 -26.02 -3.08 3.95
CA GLN A 149 -25.92 -2.53 5.29
C GLN A 149 -25.31 -1.12 5.27
N MET A 150 -24.61 -0.76 4.20
CA MET A 150 -24.02 0.56 4.00
C MET A 150 -25.11 1.63 3.80
N THR A 151 -24.85 2.80 4.35
CA THR A 151 -25.57 4.04 4.06
C THR A 151 -25.43 4.42 2.58
N GLU A 152 -26.31 5.30 2.09
CA GLU A 152 -26.23 5.79 0.72
C GLU A 152 -24.93 6.57 0.44
N GLU A 153 -24.45 7.33 1.43
CA GLU A 153 -23.16 8.03 1.36
C GLU A 153 -21.99 7.05 1.21
N GLU A 154 -21.92 6.04 2.07
CA GLU A 154 -20.88 5.00 2.00
C GLU A 154 -20.91 4.24 0.67
N LYS A 155 -22.10 3.94 0.13
CA LYS A 155 -22.25 3.30 -1.18
C LYS A 155 -21.68 4.16 -2.29
N ASN A 156 -22.00 5.45 -2.30
CA ASN A 156 -21.50 6.36 -3.33
C ASN A 156 -19.98 6.50 -3.26
N ILE A 157 -19.41 6.62 -2.06
CA ILE A 157 -17.95 6.67 -1.87
C ILE A 157 -17.31 5.38 -2.35
N SER A 158 -17.84 4.23 -1.95
CA SER A 158 -17.33 2.91 -2.33
C SER A 158 -17.42 2.65 -3.83
N ASP A 159 -18.56 2.96 -4.46
CA ASP A 159 -18.74 2.85 -5.90
C ASP A 159 -17.75 3.76 -6.65
N ASN A 160 -17.52 4.99 -6.20
CA ASN A 160 -16.52 5.87 -6.78
C ASN A 160 -15.11 5.32 -6.60
N ILE A 161 -14.75 4.80 -5.42
CA ILE A 161 -13.47 4.12 -5.23
C ILE A 161 -13.36 2.96 -6.23
N ILE A 162 -14.41 2.15 -6.39
CA ILE A 162 -14.41 0.97 -7.27
C ILE A 162 -14.44 1.33 -8.78
N LEU A 163 -14.96 2.49 -9.14
CA LEU A 163 -15.05 2.96 -10.52
C LEU A 163 -13.82 3.79 -10.93
N ASP A 164 -13.37 4.70 -10.07
CA ASP A 164 -12.28 5.65 -10.32
C ASP A 164 -10.89 5.09 -9.98
N GLY A 165 -10.79 4.06 -9.12
CA GLY A 165 -9.51 3.43 -8.76
C GLY A 165 -8.89 2.57 -9.86
N ASP A 166 -9.04 2.98 -11.14
CA ASP A 166 -8.69 2.29 -12.37
C ASP A 166 -8.51 0.78 -12.19
N PHE A 167 -9.64 0.12 -11.91
CA PHE A 167 -9.73 -1.32 -11.71
C PHE A 167 -9.41 -2.02 -13.03
N THR A 168 -8.15 -2.01 -13.46
CA THR A 168 -7.66 -2.66 -14.66
C THR A 168 -8.58 -2.46 -15.87
N LYS A 169 -8.98 -1.24 -16.25
CA LYS A 169 -9.91 -1.04 -17.40
C LYS A 169 -11.27 -1.78 -17.30
N ARG A 170 -11.62 -2.36 -16.14
CA ARG A 170 -12.75 -3.29 -15.93
C ARG A 170 -13.71 -2.85 -14.81
N GLY A 171 -13.35 -1.86 -14.00
CA GLY A 171 -14.23 -1.27 -12.98
C GLY A 171 -14.83 -2.33 -12.05
N MET A 172 -16.13 -2.18 -11.80
CA MET A 172 -16.96 -3.12 -11.06
C MET A 172 -16.89 -4.59 -11.56
N GLY A 173 -16.63 -4.81 -12.85
CA GLY A 173 -16.45 -6.16 -13.41
C GLY A 173 -15.20 -6.86 -12.86
N GLY A 174 -14.11 -6.11 -12.67
CA GLY A 174 -12.89 -6.60 -12.02
C GLY A 174 -13.14 -6.92 -10.55
N PHE A 175 -13.80 -6.01 -9.83
CA PHE A 175 -14.16 -6.22 -8.42
C PHE A 175 -15.00 -7.47 -8.19
N ARG A 176 -16.05 -7.66 -9.01
CA ARG A 176 -16.88 -8.89 -8.97
C ARG A 176 -16.11 -10.16 -9.33
N THR A 177 -15.07 -10.04 -10.14
CA THR A 177 -14.19 -11.19 -10.44
C THR A 177 -13.38 -11.55 -9.20
N MET A 178 -12.79 -10.58 -8.50
CA MET A 178 -12.08 -10.80 -7.24
C MET A 178 -12.97 -11.45 -6.17
N GLN A 179 -14.20 -10.94 -5.99
CA GLN A 179 -15.21 -11.50 -5.07
C GLN A 179 -15.50 -13.00 -5.33
N LYS A 180 -15.52 -13.43 -6.59
CA LYS A 180 -15.78 -14.84 -6.94
C LYS A 180 -14.65 -15.78 -6.55
N HIS A 181 -13.44 -15.27 -6.37
CA HIS A 181 -12.24 -16.09 -6.22
C HIS A 181 -11.64 -16.05 -4.82
N ILE A 182 -11.82 -14.94 -4.10
CA ILE A 182 -11.19 -14.69 -2.79
C ILE A 182 -11.45 -15.79 -1.77
N HIS A 183 -12.66 -16.33 -1.71
CA HIS A 183 -13.02 -17.42 -0.81
C HIS A 183 -12.30 -18.74 -1.13
N TYR A 184 -11.98 -18.98 -2.41
CA TYR A 184 -11.17 -20.13 -2.81
C TYR A 184 -9.69 -19.89 -2.45
N ASP A 185 -9.17 -18.71 -2.78
CA ASP A 185 -7.76 -18.36 -2.57
C ASP A 185 -7.40 -18.35 -1.07
N LEU A 186 -8.31 -17.88 -0.19
CA LEU A 186 -8.18 -17.99 1.27
C LEU A 186 -7.97 -19.43 1.76
N LYS A 187 -8.67 -20.39 1.15
CA LYS A 187 -8.58 -21.82 1.52
C LYS A 187 -7.29 -22.48 1.04
N GLN A 188 -6.57 -21.85 0.12
CA GLN A 188 -5.30 -22.35 -0.40
C GLN A 188 -4.09 -21.76 0.33
N ALA A 189 -4.16 -20.50 0.76
CA ALA A 189 -3.03 -19.75 1.31
C ALA A 189 -2.45 -20.35 2.60
N ASP A 190 -1.12 -20.54 2.65
CA ASP A 190 -0.38 -20.90 3.87
C ASP A 190 -0.02 -19.67 4.69
N VAL A 191 0.24 -18.55 4.00
CA VAL A 191 0.54 -17.26 4.61
C VAL A 191 -0.44 -16.23 4.07
N ILE A 192 -1.01 -15.44 4.97
CA ILE A 192 -1.89 -14.32 4.62
C ILE A 192 -1.30 -13.05 5.23
N THR A 193 -1.10 -12.01 4.41
CA THR A 193 -0.79 -10.67 4.91
C THR A 193 -1.97 -9.73 4.70
N ALA A 194 -2.23 -8.86 5.66
CA ALA A 194 -3.19 -7.76 5.51
C ALA A 194 -2.57 -6.44 5.97
N TRP A 195 -2.59 -5.43 5.11
CA TRP A 195 -2.11 -4.10 5.46
C TRP A 195 -2.84 -3.01 4.69
N PHE A 196 -3.83 -2.42 5.35
CA PHE A 196 -4.68 -1.34 4.83
C PHE A 196 -5.26 -0.54 6.01
N GLY A 197 -5.84 0.62 5.71
CA GLY A 197 -6.49 1.50 6.69
C GLY A 197 -6.11 2.97 6.51
N SER A 198 -4.98 3.25 5.85
CA SER A 198 -4.55 4.62 5.56
C SER A 198 -5.54 5.36 4.65
N ASN A 199 -6.15 4.65 3.71
CA ASN A 199 -7.16 5.22 2.80
C ASN A 199 -8.47 5.59 3.52
N ASP A 200 -8.85 4.89 4.60
CA ASP A 200 -10.00 5.26 5.43
C ASP A 200 -9.82 6.68 6.01
N LEU A 201 -8.59 7.09 6.32
CA LEU A 201 -8.31 8.43 6.84
C LEU A 201 -8.23 9.51 5.76
N LEU A 202 -7.96 9.13 4.51
CA LEU A 202 -7.74 10.06 3.41
C LEU A 202 -8.98 10.19 2.51
N PHE A 203 -9.37 9.10 1.84
CA PHE A 203 -10.45 9.11 0.85
C PHE A 203 -11.80 9.38 1.52
N TYR A 204 -12.10 8.64 2.59
CA TYR A 204 -13.38 8.72 3.26
C TYR A 204 -13.59 10.08 3.95
N VAL A 205 -12.57 10.55 4.69
CA VAL A 205 -12.61 11.86 5.36
C VAL A 205 -12.75 13.01 4.37
N LEU A 206 -12.01 12.97 3.26
CA LEU A 206 -12.08 14.03 2.25
C LEU A 206 -13.47 14.09 1.60
N GLN A 207 -13.99 12.96 1.11
CA GLN A 207 -15.27 12.94 0.40
C GLN A 207 -16.45 13.33 1.32
N THR A 208 -16.49 12.82 2.55
CA THR A 208 -17.54 13.17 3.53
C THR A 208 -17.44 14.63 3.99
N THR A 209 -16.23 15.19 4.11
CA THR A 209 -16.03 16.60 4.45
C THR A 209 -16.64 17.51 3.37
N LEU A 210 -16.48 17.17 2.10
CA LEU A 210 -17.06 17.95 0.98
C LEU A 210 -18.58 17.94 0.99
N GLY A 211 -19.20 16.80 1.34
CA GLY A 211 -20.65 16.70 1.49
C GLY A 211 -21.22 17.58 2.59
N ILE A 212 -20.46 17.81 3.67
CA ILE A 212 -20.92 18.53 4.87
C ILE A 212 -20.65 20.03 4.80
N VAL A 213 -19.52 20.44 4.23
CA VAL A 213 -19.14 21.87 4.15
C VAL A 213 -20.12 22.66 3.26
N ASN A 214 -20.88 21.97 2.40
CA ASN A 214 -22.03 22.46 1.61
C ASN A 214 -21.88 23.91 1.12
N ASP A 215 -20.72 24.18 0.50
CA ASP A 215 -20.37 25.46 -0.07
C ASP A 215 -19.92 25.24 -1.51
N ASN A 216 -20.68 25.80 -2.45
CA ASN A 216 -20.43 25.58 -3.87
C ASN A 216 -19.05 26.07 -4.34
N SER A 217 -18.44 27.06 -3.67
CA SER A 217 -17.09 27.51 -4.03
C SER A 217 -16.03 26.48 -3.64
N ILE A 218 -16.14 25.90 -2.44
CA ILE A 218 -15.29 24.81 -1.97
C ILE A 218 -15.54 23.56 -2.81
N THR A 219 -16.78 23.11 -2.93
CA THR A 219 -17.13 21.89 -3.65
C THR A 219 -16.73 21.97 -5.14
N SER A 220 -16.88 23.13 -5.79
CA SER A 220 -16.46 23.30 -7.19
C SER A 220 -14.94 23.29 -7.35
N ALA A 221 -14.22 24.01 -6.48
CA ALA A 221 -12.76 24.01 -6.51
C ALA A 221 -12.20 22.61 -6.28
N VAL A 222 -12.78 21.88 -5.33
CA VAL A 222 -12.35 20.54 -4.98
C VAL A 222 -12.70 19.52 -6.07
N ASN A 223 -13.92 19.56 -6.63
CA ASN A 223 -14.28 18.67 -7.73
C ASN A 223 -13.44 18.94 -8.98
N GLY A 224 -13.14 20.20 -9.29
CA GLY A 224 -12.24 20.57 -10.38
C GLY A 224 -10.82 20.05 -10.15
N ALA A 225 -10.29 20.20 -8.93
CA ALA A 225 -8.97 19.71 -8.57
C ALA A 225 -8.91 18.18 -8.49
N LEU A 226 -9.98 17.52 -8.04
CA LEU A 226 -10.10 16.06 -8.04
C LEU A 226 -10.03 15.51 -9.46
N ALA A 227 -10.77 16.12 -10.39
CA ALA A 227 -10.78 15.72 -11.79
C ALA A 227 -9.44 15.99 -12.51
N ALA A 228 -8.74 17.06 -12.14
CA ALA A 228 -7.49 17.45 -12.80
C ALA A 228 -6.23 16.86 -12.16
N PHE A 229 -6.23 16.66 -10.84
CA PHE A 229 -5.04 16.41 -10.04
C PHE A 229 -5.22 15.33 -8.97
N GLY A 230 -6.36 14.63 -8.97
CA GLY A 230 -6.67 13.59 -7.99
C GLY A 230 -6.83 14.11 -6.56
N LEU A 231 -6.82 13.20 -5.58
CA LEU A 231 -7.10 13.54 -4.18
C LEU A 231 -6.16 14.58 -3.57
N GLY A 232 -4.88 14.53 -3.95
CA GLY A 232 -3.90 15.46 -3.42
C GLY A 232 -4.28 16.90 -3.75
N GLY A 233 -4.60 17.17 -5.02
CA GLY A 233 -5.08 18.50 -5.44
C GLY A 233 -6.45 18.84 -4.84
N ALA A 234 -7.32 17.84 -4.64
CA ALA A 234 -8.61 18.03 -3.98
C ALA A 234 -8.46 18.50 -2.51
N LEU A 235 -7.52 17.93 -1.75
CA LEU A 235 -7.24 18.33 -0.37
C LEU A 235 -6.66 19.75 -0.29
N ASP A 236 -5.75 20.10 -1.20
CA ASP A 236 -5.22 21.46 -1.29
C ASP A 236 -6.32 22.48 -1.64
N ALA A 237 -7.11 22.21 -2.68
CA ALA A 237 -8.21 23.07 -3.10
C ALA A 237 -9.22 23.28 -1.97
N LEU A 238 -9.48 22.24 -1.16
CA LEU A 238 -10.34 22.33 0.02
C LEU A 238 -9.76 23.31 1.05
N ILE A 239 -8.49 23.15 1.42
CA ILE A 239 -7.81 23.98 2.43
C ILE A 239 -7.67 25.42 1.93
N ASN A 240 -7.16 25.63 0.72
CA ASN A 240 -6.92 26.96 0.14
C ASN A 240 -8.21 27.74 -0.08
N THR A 241 -9.24 27.10 -0.64
CA THR A 241 -10.54 27.76 -0.83
C THR A 241 -11.15 28.10 0.53
N ALA A 242 -11.05 27.20 1.51
CA ALA A 242 -11.53 27.47 2.86
C ALA A 242 -10.80 28.61 3.56
N VAL A 243 -9.49 28.78 3.34
CA VAL A 243 -8.74 29.95 3.83
C VAL A 243 -9.27 31.22 3.16
N LEU A 244 -9.38 31.24 1.84
CA LEU A 244 -9.79 32.41 1.05
C LEU A 244 -11.19 32.92 1.42
N ILE A 245 -12.12 32.01 1.74
CA ILE A 245 -13.50 32.37 2.10
C ILE A 245 -13.75 32.41 3.61
N GLY A 246 -12.71 32.29 4.43
CA GLY A 246 -12.80 32.38 5.90
C GLY A 246 -13.50 31.20 6.59
N LYS A 247 -13.55 30.03 5.95
CA LYS A 247 -14.19 28.80 6.46
C LYS A 247 -13.20 27.72 6.94
N LEU A 248 -11.90 28.00 6.96
CA LEU A 248 -10.88 27.04 7.41
C LEU A 248 -11.20 26.37 8.76
N PRO A 249 -11.65 27.08 9.83
CA PRO A 249 -11.99 26.42 11.09
C PRO A 249 -13.11 25.38 10.97
N LEU A 250 -14.12 25.64 10.14
CA LEU A 250 -15.23 24.71 9.90
C LEU A 250 -14.75 23.47 9.17
N VAL A 251 -13.91 23.63 8.14
CA VAL A 251 -13.33 22.51 7.39
C VAL A 251 -12.48 21.64 8.30
N LEU A 252 -11.58 22.22 9.09
CA LEU A 252 -10.73 21.47 10.02
C LEU A 252 -11.55 20.72 11.08
N ALA A 253 -12.57 21.38 11.67
CA ALA A 253 -13.47 20.74 12.63
C ALA A 253 -14.24 19.57 11.99
N THR A 254 -14.69 19.74 10.75
CA THR A 254 -15.39 18.69 9.99
C THR A 254 -14.48 17.50 9.73
N MET A 255 -13.24 17.74 9.26
CA MET A 255 -12.26 16.68 9.00
C MET A 255 -11.95 15.86 10.26
N VAL A 256 -11.85 16.50 11.43
CA VAL A 256 -11.65 15.79 12.72
C VAL A 256 -12.86 14.91 13.06
N ILE A 257 -14.09 15.43 12.91
CA ILE A 257 -15.31 14.67 13.14
C ILE A 257 -15.39 13.47 12.19
N GLN A 258 -15.08 13.66 10.91
CA GLN A 258 -15.10 12.58 9.93
C GLN A 258 -13.97 11.56 10.16
N SER A 259 -12.80 12.00 10.61
CA SER A 259 -11.71 11.09 10.99
C SER A 259 -12.13 10.14 12.13
N ASN A 260 -12.86 10.65 13.11
CA ASN A 260 -13.41 9.80 14.19
C ASN A 260 -14.43 8.79 13.67
N LYS A 261 -15.29 9.19 12.72
CA LYS A 261 -16.23 8.26 12.07
C LYS A 261 -15.51 7.21 11.24
N ALA A 262 -14.48 7.60 10.48
CA ALA A 262 -13.65 6.69 9.70
C ALA A 262 -12.94 5.66 10.60
N ASN A 263 -12.40 6.09 11.74
CA ASN A 263 -11.81 5.18 12.74
C ASN A 263 -12.83 4.15 13.27
N ALA A 264 -14.07 4.59 13.55
CA ALA A 264 -15.13 3.70 14.01
C ALA A 264 -15.55 2.70 12.93
N ALA A 265 -15.71 3.17 11.68
CA ALA A 265 -16.02 2.32 10.53
C ALA A 265 -14.90 1.30 10.28
N PHE A 266 -13.63 1.74 10.35
CA PHE A 266 -12.47 0.85 10.27
C PHE A 266 -12.53 -0.23 11.34
N ALA A 267 -12.81 0.11 12.61
CA ALA A 267 -12.89 -0.86 13.69
C ALA A 267 -13.94 -1.94 13.43
N GLU A 268 -15.14 -1.55 12.98
CA GLU A 268 -16.21 -2.48 12.63
C GLU A 268 -15.81 -3.38 11.45
N ASN A 269 -15.36 -2.75 10.35
CA ASN A 269 -15.04 -3.44 9.11
C ASN A 269 -13.82 -4.35 9.26
N TRP A 270 -12.82 -3.94 10.03
CA TRP A 270 -11.63 -4.73 10.34
C TRP A 270 -12.01 -6.04 11.04
N ASP A 271 -12.86 -5.96 12.06
CA ASP A 271 -13.32 -7.15 12.77
C ASP A 271 -14.21 -8.01 11.89
N ALA A 272 -15.10 -7.45 11.08
CA ALA A 272 -15.89 -8.23 10.12
C ALA A 272 -14.99 -8.97 9.10
N PHE A 273 -14.03 -8.25 8.52
CA PHE A 273 -13.05 -8.77 7.58
C PHE A 273 -12.21 -9.91 8.19
N MET A 274 -11.59 -9.68 9.36
CA MET A 274 -10.80 -10.69 10.05
C MET A 274 -11.61 -11.91 10.43
N GLY A 275 -12.87 -11.74 10.83
CA GLY A 275 -13.76 -12.86 11.14
C GLY A 275 -13.97 -13.80 9.96
N MET A 276 -14.15 -13.26 8.76
CA MET A 276 -14.29 -14.04 7.53
C MET A 276 -12.98 -14.70 7.11
N VAL A 277 -11.86 -13.96 7.14
CA VAL A 277 -10.53 -14.51 6.86
C VAL A 277 -10.24 -15.70 7.77
N LEU A 278 -10.48 -15.56 9.08
CA LEU A 278 -10.23 -16.63 10.06
C LEU A 278 -11.16 -17.83 9.91
N ALA A 279 -12.42 -17.61 9.54
CA ALA A 279 -13.39 -18.68 9.31
C ALA A 279 -13.07 -19.52 8.07
N GLU A 280 -12.50 -18.90 7.04
CA GLU A 280 -12.32 -19.52 5.73
C GLU A 280 -10.90 -19.95 5.39
N LYS A 281 -9.88 -19.35 6.03
CA LYS A 281 -8.48 -19.68 5.76
C LYS A 281 -8.21 -21.17 5.91
N LYS A 282 -7.16 -21.65 5.23
CA LYS A 282 -6.59 -22.98 5.51
C LYS A 282 -6.30 -23.12 7.02
N PRO A 283 -6.58 -24.27 7.67
CA PRO A 283 -6.48 -24.41 9.13
C PRO A 283 -5.14 -23.96 9.72
N ASN A 284 -4.05 -24.33 9.07
CA ASN A 284 -2.69 -24.02 9.51
C ASN A 284 -2.15 -22.70 8.95
N ALA A 285 -2.94 -21.95 8.18
CA ALA A 285 -2.52 -20.67 7.63
C ALA A 285 -2.17 -19.69 8.76
N LYS A 286 -1.08 -18.97 8.59
CA LYS A 286 -0.63 -17.91 9.51
C LYS A 286 -0.98 -16.54 8.93
N ILE A 287 -1.51 -15.66 9.78
CA ILE A 287 -1.90 -14.30 9.38
C ILE A 287 -0.92 -13.30 9.98
N TYR A 288 -0.44 -12.38 9.15
CA TYR A 288 0.45 -11.29 9.51
C TYR A 288 -0.19 -9.96 9.11
N VAL A 289 -0.32 -9.05 10.05
CA VAL A 289 -1.01 -7.77 9.86
C VAL A 289 -0.04 -6.63 10.06
N GLY A 290 0.09 -5.75 9.08
CA GLY A 290 0.85 -4.51 9.25
C GLY A 290 0.05 -3.51 10.07
N ASP A 291 0.68 -2.86 11.04
CA ASP A 291 0.17 -1.59 11.55
C ASP A 291 0.50 -0.45 10.57
N ILE A 292 -0.19 0.68 10.66
CA ILE A 292 -0.01 1.82 9.76
C ILE A 292 0.94 2.86 10.35
N TYR A 293 1.56 3.65 9.48
CA TYR A 293 2.41 4.79 9.85
C TYR A 293 1.75 6.10 9.43
N ASN A 294 2.16 7.23 10.02
CA ASN A 294 1.64 8.53 9.62
C ASN A 294 2.46 9.08 8.45
N SER A 295 2.03 8.75 7.23
CA SER A 295 2.65 9.23 5.99
C SER A 295 2.60 10.76 5.81
N ASN A 296 1.78 11.44 6.61
CA ASN A 296 1.59 12.87 6.59
C ASN A 296 2.32 13.59 7.73
N ALA A 297 3.08 12.89 8.60
CA ALA A 297 3.72 13.48 9.78
C ALA A 297 4.62 14.69 9.44
N GLY A 298 5.21 14.69 8.24
CA GLY A 298 6.10 15.74 7.76
C GLY A 298 5.43 17.07 7.37
N LEU A 299 4.09 17.12 7.29
CA LEU A 299 3.35 18.30 6.82
C LEU A 299 3.58 19.55 7.68
N LYS A 300 3.89 20.67 7.02
CA LYS A 300 4.21 21.97 7.64
C LYS A 300 3.70 23.14 6.79
N PHE A 301 3.35 24.25 7.45
CA PHE A 301 2.78 25.43 6.77
C PHE A 301 3.82 26.16 5.91
N THR A 302 5.03 26.35 6.42
CA THR A 302 6.12 27.02 5.71
C THR A 302 7.42 26.25 5.90
N SER A 303 8.41 26.50 5.04
CA SER A 303 9.74 25.90 5.16
C SER A 303 10.41 26.17 6.52
N THR A 304 10.06 27.29 7.17
CA THR A 304 10.58 27.73 8.47
C THR A 304 9.75 27.31 9.68
N SER A 305 8.57 26.71 9.46
CA SER A 305 7.69 26.28 10.56
C SER A 305 8.35 25.18 11.39
N GLN A 306 8.58 25.46 12.67
CA GLN A 306 9.01 24.46 13.66
C GLN A 306 7.88 23.47 13.98
N PHE A 307 6.63 23.92 13.87
CA PHE A 307 5.44 23.09 14.07
C PHE A 307 5.08 22.31 12.78
N ARG A 308 5.02 20.99 12.89
CA ARG A 308 4.53 20.08 11.84
C ARG A 308 3.09 19.70 12.15
N PHE A 309 2.13 20.34 11.48
CA PHE A 309 0.71 20.06 11.72
C PHE A 309 0.33 18.63 11.29
N GLY A 310 1.15 18.00 10.43
CA GLY A 310 1.03 16.60 10.07
C GLY A 310 1.06 15.63 11.25
N GLU A 311 1.79 15.98 12.31
CA GLU A 311 1.85 15.18 13.54
C GLU A 311 0.49 15.05 14.24
N LEU A 312 -0.44 15.99 14.00
CA LEU A 312 -1.80 15.89 14.52
C LEU A 312 -2.57 14.70 13.93
N LEU A 313 -2.22 14.26 12.71
CA LEU A 313 -2.81 13.09 12.06
C LEU A 313 -2.33 11.78 12.68
N SER A 314 -1.28 11.82 13.49
CA SER A 314 -0.80 10.65 14.24
C SER A 314 -1.85 10.15 15.23
N PHE A 315 -2.75 11.01 15.73
CA PHE A 315 -3.87 10.57 16.58
C PHE A 315 -4.76 9.58 15.83
N SER A 316 -5.20 9.92 14.61
CA SER A 316 -6.04 9.04 13.82
C SER A 316 -5.33 7.75 13.40
N ALA A 317 -4.06 7.84 13.01
CA ALA A 317 -3.26 6.66 12.70
C ALA A 317 -3.09 5.74 13.93
N ASN A 318 -2.93 6.31 15.12
CA ASN A 318 -2.82 5.56 16.37
C ASN A 318 -4.12 4.85 16.75
N GLU A 319 -5.29 5.40 16.44
CA GLU A 319 -6.57 4.73 16.69
C GLU A 319 -6.75 3.49 15.80
N ILE A 320 -6.44 3.58 14.51
CA ILE A 320 -6.39 2.41 13.61
C ILE A 320 -5.39 1.37 14.13
N ASN A 321 -4.20 1.82 14.51
CA ASN A 321 -3.19 0.95 15.10
C ASN A 321 -3.66 0.32 16.41
N ASN A 322 -4.46 1.01 17.21
CA ASN A 322 -5.00 0.47 18.45
C ASN A 322 -6.00 -0.67 18.18
N VAL A 323 -6.83 -0.54 17.13
CA VAL A 323 -7.68 -1.64 16.63
C VAL A 323 -6.83 -2.85 16.27
N ILE A 324 -5.83 -2.66 15.42
CA ILE A 324 -4.96 -3.72 14.93
C ILE A 324 -4.11 -4.34 16.05
N ARG A 325 -3.60 -3.52 16.99
CA ARG A 325 -2.63 -3.97 17.99
C ARG A 325 -3.27 -4.46 19.27
N ASN A 326 -4.48 -4.02 19.61
CA ASN A 326 -5.00 -4.20 20.97
C ASN A 326 -6.48 -4.58 21.02
N THR A 327 -7.35 -3.86 20.30
CA THR A 327 -8.80 -3.90 20.60
C THR A 327 -9.63 -4.77 19.67
N SER A 328 -9.11 -5.17 18.50
CA SER A 328 -9.78 -6.13 17.62
C SER A 328 -10.11 -7.43 18.39
N LYS A 329 -11.34 -7.92 18.25
CA LYS A 329 -11.75 -9.19 18.89
C LYS A 329 -10.95 -10.41 18.42
N TYR A 330 -10.27 -10.27 17.28
CA TYR A 330 -9.43 -11.29 16.67
C TYR A 330 -7.93 -11.08 16.90
N ARG A 331 -7.54 -10.09 17.72
CA ARG A 331 -6.14 -9.70 17.92
C ARG A 331 -5.18 -10.88 18.22
N SER A 332 -5.62 -11.86 19.01
CA SER A 332 -4.80 -13.02 19.38
C SER A 332 -4.59 -14.03 18.25
N GLN A 333 -5.28 -13.87 17.11
CA GLN A 333 -5.29 -14.83 16.00
C GLN A 333 -4.43 -14.39 14.81
N TYR A 334 -3.74 -13.24 14.91
CA TYR A 334 -2.76 -12.78 13.93
C TYR A 334 -1.52 -12.19 14.59
N THR A 335 -0.41 -12.20 13.86
CA THR A 335 0.84 -11.54 14.25
C THR A 335 0.83 -10.11 13.73
N VAL A 336 1.09 -9.14 14.60
CA VAL A 336 1.29 -7.75 14.17
C VAL A 336 2.73 -7.54 13.73
N VAL A 337 2.92 -6.91 12.58
CA VAL A 337 4.19 -6.48 12.02
C VAL A 337 4.28 -4.97 12.16
N HIS A 338 5.34 -4.51 12.82
CA HIS A 338 5.52 -3.08 13.13
C HIS A 338 6.17 -2.34 11.96
N THR A 339 5.46 -1.39 11.38
CA THR A 339 5.89 -0.65 10.18
C THR A 339 6.43 0.74 10.50
N ALA A 340 6.41 1.19 11.76
CA ALA A 340 6.80 2.54 12.16
C ALA A 340 8.21 2.98 11.70
N GLY A 341 9.14 2.06 11.44
CA GLY A 341 10.46 2.38 10.89
C GLY A 341 10.47 2.79 9.42
N VAL A 342 9.32 2.83 8.73
CA VAL A 342 9.22 3.31 7.35
C VAL A 342 9.15 4.83 7.24
N GLU A 343 8.68 5.55 8.26
CA GLU A 343 8.55 7.02 8.23
C GLU A 343 9.87 7.74 7.90
N PRO A 344 11.04 7.35 8.48
CA PRO A 344 12.33 7.95 8.13
C PRO A 344 12.80 7.66 6.70
N LEU A 345 12.15 6.72 6.01
CA LEU A 345 12.46 6.33 4.63
C LEU A 345 11.55 7.06 3.61
N LEU A 346 10.65 7.91 4.08
CA LEU A 346 9.82 8.77 3.25
C LEU A 346 10.52 10.11 3.01
N PRO A 347 10.43 10.68 1.80
CA PRO A 347 10.78 12.07 1.56
C PRO A 347 10.00 13.02 2.47
N ASP A 348 10.67 14.08 2.91
CA ASP A 348 10.03 15.16 3.66
C ASP A 348 9.00 15.86 2.77
N TRP A 349 7.85 16.23 3.34
CA TRP A 349 6.83 17.01 2.63
C TRP A 349 7.35 18.39 2.25
N ALA A 350 7.03 18.83 1.02
CA ALA A 350 7.16 20.24 0.70
C ALA A 350 6.19 21.04 1.59
N PRO A 351 6.61 22.20 2.12
CA PRO A 351 5.72 23.07 2.89
C PRO A 351 4.57 23.62 2.03
N ILE A 352 3.43 23.94 2.68
CA ILE A 352 2.20 24.41 2.00
C ILE A 352 2.44 25.62 1.10
N ASP A 353 3.32 26.53 1.49
CA ASP A 353 3.70 27.71 0.67
C ASP A 353 4.30 27.36 -0.70
N GLN A 354 4.70 26.10 -0.93
CA GLN A 354 5.20 25.60 -2.22
C GLN A 354 4.16 24.79 -3.01
N TRP A 355 2.98 24.52 -2.43
CA TRP A 355 1.96 23.66 -3.02
C TRP A 355 1.32 24.29 -4.26
N GLN A 356 1.06 25.60 -4.23
CA GLN A 356 0.52 26.32 -5.40
C GLN A 356 1.46 26.22 -6.60
N ALA A 357 2.77 26.41 -6.38
CA ALA A 357 3.77 26.24 -7.45
C ALA A 357 3.80 24.79 -7.97
N ALA A 358 3.68 23.81 -7.08
CA ALA A 358 3.61 22.40 -7.47
C ALA A 358 2.36 22.07 -8.31
N LEU A 359 1.25 22.74 -8.06
CA LEU A 359 0.03 22.61 -8.86
C LEU A 359 0.17 23.31 -10.22
N ASP A 360 0.65 24.56 -10.23
CA ASP A 360 0.84 25.35 -11.45
C ASP A 360 1.83 24.67 -12.41
N GLU A 361 2.87 24.02 -11.86
CA GLU A 361 3.87 23.24 -12.60
C GLU A 361 3.45 21.77 -12.82
N GLY A 362 2.31 21.32 -12.27
CA GLY A 362 1.72 20.01 -12.53
C GLY A 362 2.40 18.81 -11.85
N TYR A 363 3.19 19.01 -10.80
CA TYR A 363 3.89 17.92 -10.06
C TYR A 363 3.36 17.68 -8.63
N PHE A 364 2.31 18.40 -8.20
CA PHE A 364 1.75 18.26 -6.86
C PHE A 364 1.36 16.82 -6.52
N TYR A 365 0.64 16.13 -7.41
CA TYR A 365 0.19 14.77 -7.16
C TYR A 365 1.38 13.81 -6.99
N THR A 366 2.43 13.99 -7.80
CA THR A 366 3.67 13.23 -7.70
C THR A 366 4.39 13.45 -6.38
N MET A 367 4.40 14.70 -5.89
CA MET A 367 4.90 15.05 -4.56
C MET A 367 4.08 14.35 -3.47
N PHE A 368 2.75 14.49 -3.50
CA PHE A 368 1.82 13.85 -2.57
C PHE A 368 2.03 12.33 -2.51
N MET A 369 2.12 11.67 -3.67
CA MET A 369 2.31 10.23 -3.73
C MET A 369 3.67 9.82 -3.15
N ALA A 370 4.73 10.58 -3.44
CA ALA A 370 6.08 10.28 -2.97
C ALA A 370 6.26 10.43 -1.47
N THR A 371 5.54 11.35 -0.86
CA THR A 371 5.57 11.56 0.58
C THR A 371 4.60 10.61 1.31
N ALA A 372 3.55 10.16 0.63
CA ALA A 372 2.58 9.21 1.18
C ALA A 372 3.01 7.74 1.08
N HIS A 373 3.80 7.38 0.06
CA HIS A 373 4.17 6.00 -0.27
C HIS A 373 5.67 5.75 -0.10
N PRO A 374 6.07 4.57 0.39
CA PRO A 374 7.47 4.23 0.51
C PRO A 374 8.10 4.01 -0.87
N GLN A 375 9.25 4.65 -1.08
CA GLN A 375 10.16 4.36 -2.19
C GLN A 375 10.80 2.97 -1.99
N ARG A 376 11.67 2.56 -2.93
CA ARG A 376 12.31 1.24 -2.93
C ARG A 376 12.85 0.77 -1.58
N GLU A 377 13.60 1.63 -0.88
CA GLU A 377 14.19 1.28 0.42
C GLU A 377 13.12 1.02 1.48
N GLY A 378 12.05 1.81 1.49
CA GLY A 378 10.89 1.58 2.34
C GLY A 378 10.15 0.28 2.00
N GLN A 379 10.00 -0.06 0.72
CA GLN A 379 9.39 -1.32 0.28
C GLN A 379 10.23 -2.54 0.72
N ILE A 380 11.56 -2.45 0.61
CA ILE A 380 12.48 -3.49 1.11
C ILE A 380 12.40 -3.61 2.63
N TYR A 381 12.38 -2.48 3.35
CA TYR A 381 12.21 -2.45 4.80
C TYR A 381 10.93 -3.17 5.23
N LEU A 382 9.79 -2.84 4.59
CA LEU A 382 8.50 -3.48 4.87
C LEU A 382 8.54 -4.97 4.59
N ALA A 383 9.06 -5.39 3.43
CA ALA A 383 9.20 -6.80 3.10
C ALA A 383 10.01 -7.56 4.16
N ASN A 384 11.12 -6.98 4.63
CA ASN A 384 11.95 -7.57 5.67
C ASN A 384 11.24 -7.71 7.02
N GLU A 385 10.47 -6.70 7.45
CA GLU A 385 9.74 -6.79 8.72
C GLU A 385 8.67 -7.90 8.66
N PHE A 386 7.96 -8.04 7.54
CA PHE A 386 7.03 -9.16 7.34
C PHE A 386 7.76 -10.52 7.28
N VAL A 387 8.83 -10.64 6.48
CA VAL A 387 9.60 -11.89 6.34
C VAL A 387 10.19 -12.33 7.68
N LYS A 388 10.71 -11.38 8.47
CA LYS A 388 11.23 -11.63 9.82
C LYS A 388 10.13 -12.14 10.76
N ALA A 389 8.95 -11.53 10.74
CA ALA A 389 7.80 -12.01 11.51
C ALA A 389 7.35 -13.40 11.07
N ILE A 390 7.34 -13.66 9.75
CA ILE A 390 7.02 -14.97 9.19
C ILE A 390 8.00 -16.02 9.70
N LYS A 391 9.31 -15.81 9.53
CA LYS A 391 10.36 -16.74 10.01
C LYS A 391 10.27 -17.00 11.52
N GLY A 392 10.02 -15.97 12.31
CA GLY A 392 9.93 -16.09 13.76
C GLY A 392 8.78 -16.99 14.24
N ASN A 393 7.63 -16.95 13.56
CA ASN A 393 6.39 -17.59 14.02
C ASN A 393 5.96 -18.81 13.19
N TYR A 394 6.61 -19.08 12.06
CA TYR A 394 6.28 -20.22 11.20
C TYR A 394 6.97 -21.52 11.64
N LEU A 395 8.11 -21.43 12.32
CA LEU A 395 8.84 -22.58 12.88
C LEU A 395 8.47 -22.91 14.34
N SER A 396 7.63 -22.06 14.97
CA SER A 396 7.07 -22.25 16.32
C SER A 396 5.68 -22.87 16.24
#